data_AF-A0A349TH39-F1
#
_entry.id   AF-A0A349TH39-F1
#
_cell.length_a   1.000
_cell.length_b   1.000
_cell.length_c   1.000
_cell.angle_alpha   90.00
_cell.angle_beta   90.00
_cell.angle_gamma   90.00
#
_symmetry.space_group_name_H-M   'P 1'
#
loop_
_entity.id
_entity.type
_entity.pdbx_description
1 polymer ?
#
loop_
_entity_poly.entity_id
_entity_poly.type
_entity_poly.pdbx_seq_one_letter_code
_entity_poly.pdbx_strand_id
1 'polypeptide(L)'
;MLGAYSRTELRREMDLFTEWFLLAFLELDLSAAEKDLIDQTMTVLEDAALAQPTVLVHRDYHSRNLMLLEQTPTAEGDNADVFELGVIDFQDAVHGPYSYDLVSLLRDCYIRWQPEQVASWGRYYLTAAQSQGLLSGLAEAAFFRDFDLMGLQRHLKVMGIFCRLYLRDNKSQYLADIPLVSKYFLEVSSRYPELGNFVEWFQRRVIPTAQEKLPKKQAL
;
A
#
# COMPACT_ATOMS: atom_id res chain seq x y z
N MET A 1 -6.43 24.28 -3.96
CA MET A 1 -7.43 23.19 -3.95
C MET A 1 -6.65 21.90 -4.14
N LEU A 2 -6.79 20.94 -3.23
CA LEU A 2 -6.06 19.66 -3.35
C LEU A 2 -6.54 18.90 -4.60
N GLY A 3 -5.63 18.18 -5.25
CA GLY A 3 -5.96 17.35 -6.40
C GLY A 3 -6.90 16.21 -6.01
N ALA A 4 -7.69 15.70 -6.95
CA ALA A 4 -8.46 14.48 -6.76
C ALA A 4 -7.60 13.29 -7.17
N TYR A 5 -7.56 12.25 -6.34
CA TYR A 5 -6.84 11.00 -6.58
C TYR A 5 -7.52 10.23 -7.73
N SER A 6 -7.17 10.64 -8.95
CA SER A 6 -7.89 10.26 -10.15
C SER A 6 -7.48 8.87 -10.64
N ARG A 7 -8.27 8.29 -11.54
CA ARG A 7 -7.89 7.06 -12.28
C ARG A 7 -6.50 7.20 -12.90
N THR A 8 -6.21 8.34 -13.51
CA THR A 8 -4.93 8.61 -14.16
C THR A 8 -3.76 8.55 -13.17
N GLU A 9 -3.95 9.06 -11.95
CA GLU A 9 -2.91 9.00 -10.91
C GLU A 9 -2.74 7.60 -10.34
N LEU A 10 -3.84 6.89 -10.08
CA LEU A 10 -3.82 5.49 -9.66
C LEU A 10 -3.10 4.61 -10.70
N ARG A 11 -3.44 4.79 -11.99
CA ARG A 11 -2.78 4.10 -13.12
C ARG A 11 -1.30 4.41 -13.14
N ARG A 12 -0.93 5.70 -13.17
CA ARG A 12 0.47 6.14 -13.25
C ARG A 12 1.32 5.57 -12.11
N GLU A 13 0.75 5.44 -10.92
CA GLU A 13 1.46 4.84 -9.79
C GLU A 13 1.63 3.33 -9.93
N MET A 14 0.59 2.63 -10.40
CA MET A 14 0.69 1.20 -10.66
C MET A 14 1.57 0.90 -11.87
N ASP A 15 1.65 1.77 -12.87
CA ASP A 15 2.55 1.62 -14.03
C ASP A 15 4.02 1.54 -13.60
N LEU A 16 4.37 2.08 -12.42
CA LEU A 16 5.71 1.89 -11.85
C LEU A 16 6.06 0.42 -11.64
N PHE A 17 5.08 -0.43 -11.31
CA PHE A 17 5.25 -1.88 -11.24
C PHE A 17 5.68 -2.44 -12.59
N THR A 18 4.97 -2.09 -13.66
CA THR A 18 5.28 -2.57 -15.01
C THR A 18 6.64 -2.03 -15.47
N GLU A 19 6.84 -0.71 -15.41
CA GLU A 19 8.04 -0.05 -15.91
C GLU A 19 9.30 -0.45 -15.15
N TRP A 20 9.28 -0.34 -13.82
CA TRP A 20 10.49 -0.42 -13.02
C TRP A 20 10.73 -1.80 -12.44
N PHE A 21 9.68 -2.48 -11.97
CA PHE A 21 9.84 -3.82 -11.41
C PHE A 21 9.88 -4.87 -12.52
N LEU A 22 8.87 -4.99 -13.38
CA LEU A 22 8.82 -6.05 -14.38
C LEU A 22 9.83 -5.85 -15.51
N LEU A 23 9.83 -4.68 -16.14
CA LEU A 23 10.63 -4.44 -17.35
C LEU A 23 12.07 -4.06 -17.02
N ALA A 24 12.30 -3.04 -16.18
CA ALA A 24 13.66 -2.56 -15.94
C ALA A 24 14.47 -3.44 -14.97
N PHE A 25 13.87 -3.87 -13.85
CA PHE A 25 14.59 -4.65 -12.85
C PHE A 25 14.58 -6.15 -13.17
N LEU A 26 13.39 -6.74 -13.40
CA LEU A 26 13.28 -8.17 -13.70
C LEU A 26 13.68 -8.49 -15.15
N GLU A 27 13.70 -7.51 -16.06
CA GLU A 27 14.01 -7.71 -17.49
C GLU A 27 13.11 -8.76 -18.13
N LEU A 28 11.83 -8.78 -17.72
CA LEU A 28 10.84 -9.68 -18.31
C LEU A 28 10.42 -9.15 -19.68
N ASP A 29 10.48 -10.02 -20.69
CA ASP A 29 9.78 -9.78 -21.95
C ASP A 29 8.31 -10.21 -21.80
N LEU A 30 7.42 -9.22 -21.81
CA LEU A 30 5.98 -9.41 -21.60
C LEU A 30 5.27 -9.59 -22.94
N SER A 31 4.62 -10.75 -23.09
CA SER A 31 3.72 -11.02 -24.21
C SER A 31 2.49 -10.08 -24.19
N ALA A 32 1.78 -9.99 -25.33
CA ALA A 32 0.55 -9.20 -25.40
C ALA A 32 -0.50 -9.66 -24.36
N ALA A 33 -0.66 -10.97 -24.19
CA ALA A 33 -1.59 -11.52 -23.20
C ALA A 33 -1.22 -11.17 -21.76
N GLU A 34 0.08 -11.10 -21.43
CA GLU A 34 0.54 -10.70 -20.10
C GLU A 34 0.30 -9.20 -19.86
N LYS A 35 0.51 -8.35 -20.88
CA LYS A 35 0.19 -6.91 -20.80
C LYS A 35 -1.30 -6.68 -20.57
N ASP A 36 -2.15 -7.40 -21.31
CA ASP A 36 -3.61 -7.31 -21.14
C ASP A 36 -4.05 -7.78 -19.74
N LEU A 37 -3.45 -8.85 -19.22
CA LEU A 37 -3.72 -9.35 -17.86
C LEU A 37 -3.35 -8.31 -16.79
N ILE A 38 -2.19 -7.67 -16.92
CA ILE A 38 -1.74 -6.60 -16.02
C ILE A 38 -2.71 -5.42 -16.08
N ASP A 39 -3.10 -4.99 -17.28
CA ASP A 39 -4.01 -3.87 -17.49
C ASP A 39 -5.41 -4.11 -16.90
N GLN A 40 -5.96 -5.31 -17.11
CA GLN A 40 -7.24 -5.73 -16.51
C GLN A 40 -7.17 -5.73 -14.99
N THR A 41 -6.07 -6.23 -14.43
CA THR A 41 -5.85 -6.25 -12.97
C THR A 41 -5.80 -4.85 -12.39
N MET A 42 -5.03 -3.95 -13.02
CA MET A 42 -4.95 -2.55 -12.58
C MET A 42 -6.31 -1.85 -12.70
N THR A 43 -7.09 -2.15 -13.74
CA THR A 43 -8.46 -1.61 -13.89
C THR A 43 -9.37 -2.04 -12.74
N VAL A 44 -9.31 -3.30 -12.30
CA VAL A 44 -10.05 -3.79 -11.12
C VAL A 44 -9.67 -3.01 -9.86
N LEU A 45 -8.38 -2.76 -9.65
CA LEU A 45 -7.89 -2.02 -8.48
C LEU A 45 -8.29 -0.55 -8.52
N GLU A 46 -8.30 0.08 -9.69
CA GLU A 46 -8.80 1.45 -9.87
C GLU A 46 -10.29 1.57 -9.60
N ASP A 47 -11.09 0.64 -10.12
CA ASP A 47 -12.53 0.65 -9.91
C ASP A 47 -12.85 0.50 -8.43
N ALA A 48 -12.14 -0.41 -7.75
CA ALA A 48 -12.26 -0.58 -6.30
C ALA A 48 -11.82 0.66 -5.51
N ALA A 49 -10.77 1.36 -5.93
CA ALA A 49 -10.32 2.59 -5.31
C ALA A 49 -11.35 3.72 -5.46
N LEU A 50 -11.82 3.94 -6.68
CA LEU A 50 -12.70 5.06 -7.04
C LEU A 50 -14.14 4.89 -6.53
N ALA A 51 -14.54 3.66 -6.16
CA ALA A 51 -15.83 3.39 -5.54
C ALA A 51 -15.89 3.80 -4.06
N GLN A 52 -14.75 4.07 -3.42
CA GLN A 52 -14.69 4.40 -2.00
C GLN A 52 -15.10 5.85 -1.71
N PRO A 53 -15.68 6.13 -0.53
CA PRO A 53 -15.81 7.49 -0.03
C PRO A 53 -14.48 8.25 -0.07
N THR A 54 -14.52 9.49 -0.54
CA THR A 54 -13.32 10.32 -0.69
C THR A 54 -13.08 11.18 0.55
N VAL A 55 -11.85 11.15 1.07
CA VAL A 55 -11.39 11.96 2.20
C VAL A 55 -10.04 12.62 1.87
N LEU A 56 -9.51 13.43 2.79
CA LEU A 56 -8.12 13.87 2.71
C LEU A 56 -7.18 12.65 2.86
N VAL A 57 -6.31 12.44 1.88
CA VAL A 57 -5.30 11.39 1.87
C VAL A 57 -3.93 12.05 1.86
N HIS A 58 -3.13 11.76 2.88
CA HIS A 58 -1.75 12.22 3.04
C HIS A 58 -0.80 11.52 2.05
N ARG A 59 -1.11 10.28 1.65
CA ARG A 59 -0.37 9.41 0.72
C ARG A 59 0.89 8.76 1.28
N ASP A 60 1.56 9.43 2.20
CA ASP A 60 2.76 8.95 2.89
C ASP A 60 2.57 8.88 4.42
N TYR A 61 1.35 8.54 4.85
CA TYR A 61 1.00 8.29 6.26
C TYR A 61 1.55 6.92 6.72
N HIS A 62 2.85 6.83 6.92
CA HIS A 62 3.53 5.62 7.39
C HIS A 62 4.52 5.94 8.51
N SER A 63 5.00 4.89 9.19
CA SER A 63 5.83 4.99 10.40
C SER A 63 6.99 5.99 10.31
N ARG A 64 7.63 6.14 9.15
CA ARG A 64 8.77 7.08 8.95
C ARG A 64 8.40 8.57 8.90
N ASN A 65 7.12 8.89 8.70
CA ASN A 65 6.61 10.26 8.60
C ASN A 65 5.78 10.66 9.83
N LEU A 66 5.75 9.80 10.86
CA LEU A 66 5.09 10.03 12.15
C LEU A 66 6.17 10.23 13.22
N MET A 67 6.18 11.42 13.83
CA MET A 67 7.14 11.82 14.86
C MET A 67 6.47 11.80 16.22
N LEU A 68 7.08 11.12 17.19
CA LEU A 68 6.71 11.29 18.60
C LEU A 68 7.28 12.62 19.07
N LEU A 69 6.39 13.56 19.40
CA LEU A 69 6.80 14.83 19.96
C LEU A 69 6.98 14.66 21.48
N GLU A 70 8.11 15.15 22.00
CA GLU A 70 8.30 15.23 23.44
C GLU A 70 7.25 16.17 24.04
N GLN A 71 6.64 15.78 25.14
CA GLN A 71 5.70 16.65 25.83
C GLN A 71 6.41 17.93 26.28
N THR A 72 5.82 19.08 25.96
CA THR A 72 6.10 20.29 26.75
C THR A 72 5.23 20.20 27.99
N PRO A 73 5.77 20.16 29.22
CA PRO A 73 4.95 20.02 30.42
C PRO A 73 3.95 21.18 30.49
N THR A 74 2.67 20.91 30.22
CA THR A 74 1.61 21.84 30.57
C THR A 74 1.40 21.74 32.08
N ALA A 75 1.44 22.90 32.75
CA ALA A 75 1.34 22.98 34.19
C ALA A 75 0.17 22.15 34.74
N GLU A 76 0.51 21.32 35.73
CA GLU A 76 -0.38 20.63 36.69
C GLU A 76 -1.48 19.73 36.12
N GLY A 77 -1.21 18.41 36.11
CA GLY A 77 -2.22 17.44 36.56
C GLY A 77 -2.67 16.35 35.58
N ASP A 78 -2.36 16.44 34.28
CA ASP A 78 -2.89 15.47 33.32
C ASP A 78 -1.91 14.35 32.97
N ASN A 79 -2.44 13.12 33.11
CA ASN A 79 -1.80 11.81 33.03
C ASN A 79 -0.58 11.69 32.08
N ALA A 80 0.51 11.19 32.66
CA ALA A 80 1.65 10.64 31.93
C ALA A 80 1.18 9.56 30.94
N ASP A 81 1.79 9.54 29.75
CA ASP A 81 1.62 8.57 28.64
C ASP A 81 0.74 8.98 27.45
N VAL A 82 0.40 10.27 27.25
CA VAL A 82 -0.17 10.74 25.98
C VAL A 82 0.91 11.39 25.11
N PHE A 83 1.48 10.64 24.17
CA PHE A 83 2.40 11.21 23.18
C PHE A 83 1.63 12.02 22.13
N GLU A 84 2.13 13.23 21.81
CA GLU A 84 1.65 13.97 20.64
C GLU A 84 2.34 13.43 19.37
N LEU A 85 1.57 13.31 18.28
CA LEU A 85 2.08 12.86 16.99
C LEU A 85 2.22 14.04 16.03
N GLY A 86 3.46 14.33 15.64
CA GLY A 86 3.77 15.20 14.52
C GLY A 86 3.69 14.43 13.21
N VAL A 87 3.04 15.00 12.20
CA VAL A 87 2.93 14.41 10.86
C VAL A 87 3.65 15.33 9.86
N ILE A 88 4.55 14.77 9.06
CA ILE A 88 5.34 15.50 8.05
C ILE A 88 5.11 14.92 6.65
N ASP A 89 5.57 15.63 5.61
CA ASP A 89 5.54 15.18 4.21
C ASP A 89 4.13 15.20 3.55
N PHE A 90 3.28 16.16 3.96
CA PHE A 90 1.88 16.27 3.53
C PHE A 90 1.67 17.09 2.24
N GLN A 91 2.74 17.54 1.57
CA GLN A 91 2.63 18.41 0.38
C GLN A 91 1.97 17.73 -0.83
N ASP A 92 2.02 16.40 -0.89
CA ASP A 92 1.47 15.61 -1.99
C ASP A 92 0.02 15.16 -1.74
N ALA A 93 -0.62 15.68 -0.68
CA ALA A 93 -1.97 15.29 -0.27
C ALA A 93 -3.03 15.51 -1.36
N VAL A 94 -4.02 14.62 -1.38
CA VAL A 94 -5.10 14.58 -2.37
C VAL A 94 -6.44 14.26 -1.70
N HIS A 95 -7.53 14.45 -2.44
CA HIS A 95 -8.82 13.85 -2.09
C HIS A 95 -8.92 12.46 -2.72
N GLY A 96 -8.99 11.42 -1.89
CA GLY A 96 -8.91 10.05 -2.38
C GLY A 96 -9.56 9.01 -1.45
N PRO A 97 -9.35 7.72 -1.74
CA PRO A 97 -10.02 6.62 -1.04
C PRO A 97 -9.73 6.64 0.46
N TYR A 98 -10.76 6.54 1.30
CA TYR A 98 -10.62 6.61 2.76
C TYR A 98 -9.66 5.58 3.37
N SER A 99 -9.52 4.42 2.72
CA SER A 99 -8.68 3.33 3.22
C SER A 99 -7.18 3.56 2.98
N TYR A 100 -6.78 4.52 2.13
CA TYR A 100 -5.41 4.63 1.63
C TYR A 100 -4.37 4.86 2.75
N ASP A 101 -4.58 5.86 3.60
CA ASP A 101 -3.62 6.17 4.68
C ASP A 101 -3.63 5.07 5.77
N LEU A 102 -4.78 4.46 6.03
CA LEU A 102 -4.87 3.32 6.95
C LEU A 102 -4.05 2.13 6.45
N VAL A 103 -4.12 1.83 5.15
CA VAL A 103 -3.30 0.81 4.50
C VAL A 103 -1.82 1.17 4.62
N SER A 104 -1.45 2.42 4.36
CA SER A 104 -0.08 2.91 4.46
C SER A 104 0.53 2.67 5.85
N LEU A 105 -0.29 2.78 6.91
CA LEU A 105 0.11 2.54 8.29
C LEU A 105 0.12 1.05 8.68
N LEU A 106 -0.96 0.33 8.39
CA LEU A 106 -1.18 -1.03 8.88
C LEU A 106 -0.57 -2.12 7.98
N ARG A 107 -0.22 -1.77 6.74
CA ARG A 107 0.43 -2.64 5.74
C ARG A 107 1.70 -2.01 5.20
N ASP A 108 2.40 -1.32 6.10
CA ASP A 108 3.68 -0.67 5.82
C ASP A 108 4.67 -1.69 5.23
N CYS A 109 5.53 -1.23 4.32
CA CYS A 109 6.43 -2.08 3.55
C CYS A 109 7.69 -2.47 4.34
N TYR A 110 7.91 -1.85 5.50
CA TYR A 110 9.08 -2.06 6.36
C TYR A 110 8.82 -2.98 7.56
N ILE A 111 7.56 -3.22 7.91
CA ILE A 111 7.17 -4.02 9.08
C ILE A 111 5.98 -4.89 8.76
N ARG A 112 6.00 -6.12 9.29
CA ARG A 112 4.87 -7.04 9.17
C ARG A 112 4.25 -7.29 10.54
N TRP A 113 3.00 -6.87 10.68
CA TRP A 113 2.17 -7.16 11.84
C TRP A 113 1.52 -8.54 11.73
N GLN A 114 1.06 -9.09 12.86
CA GLN A 114 0.25 -10.30 12.83
C GLN A 114 -1.12 -10.01 12.20
N PRO A 115 -1.68 -10.91 11.38
CA PRO A 115 -2.98 -10.69 10.72
C PRO A 115 -4.10 -10.29 11.68
N GLU A 116 -4.11 -10.85 12.89
CA GLU A 116 -5.11 -10.59 13.92
C GLU A 116 -5.00 -9.16 14.46
N GLN A 117 -3.78 -8.62 14.57
CA GLN A 117 -3.55 -7.23 14.98
C GLN A 117 -4.05 -6.27 13.91
N VAL A 118 -3.72 -6.52 12.63
CA VAL A 118 -4.19 -5.71 11.50
C VAL A 118 -5.71 -5.70 11.44
N ALA A 119 -6.35 -6.86 11.63
CA ALA A 119 -7.81 -6.96 11.64
C ALA A 119 -8.41 -6.22 12.85
N SER A 120 -7.82 -6.33 14.03
CA SER A 120 -8.25 -5.62 15.24
C SER A 120 -8.20 -4.10 15.06
N TRP A 121 -7.07 -3.57 14.59
CA TRP A 121 -6.91 -2.14 14.32
C TRP A 121 -7.79 -1.64 13.17
N GLY A 122 -8.01 -2.47 12.14
CA GLY A 122 -8.98 -2.17 11.08
C GLY A 122 -10.40 -2.01 11.62
N ARG A 123 -10.85 -2.92 12.48
CA ARG A 123 -12.17 -2.83 13.15
C ARG A 123 -12.28 -1.63 14.07
N TYR A 124 -11.21 -1.31 14.79
CA TYR A 124 -11.15 -0.10 15.61
C TYR A 124 -11.37 1.15 14.75
N TYR A 125 -10.65 1.28 13.64
CA TYR A 125 -10.83 2.38 12.69
C TYR A 125 -12.26 2.42 12.13
N LEU A 126 -12.79 1.28 11.66
CA LEU A 126 -14.15 1.21 11.12
C LEU A 126 -15.19 1.69 12.13
N THR A 127 -15.10 1.24 13.38
CA THR A 127 -16.01 1.64 14.47
C THR A 127 -15.94 3.14 14.72
N ALA A 128 -14.72 3.71 14.78
CA ALA A 128 -14.52 5.14 14.98
C ALA A 128 -15.00 5.98 13.79
N ALA A 129 -14.77 5.52 12.56
CA ALA A 129 -15.21 6.19 11.35
C ALA A 129 -16.74 6.14 11.19
N GLN A 130 -17.39 5.04 11.60
CA GLN A 130 -18.84 4.92 11.64
C GLN A 130 -19.47 5.85 12.67
N SER A 131 -18.89 5.96 13.87
CA SER A 131 -19.43 6.82 14.94
C SER A 131 -19.32 8.31 14.59
N GLN A 132 -18.37 8.69 13.74
CA GLN A 132 -18.22 10.06 13.22
C GLN A 132 -19.01 10.32 11.94
N GLY A 133 -19.79 9.34 11.45
CA GLY A 133 -20.61 9.50 10.25
C GLY A 133 -19.86 9.35 8.92
N LEU A 134 -18.55 9.10 8.93
CA LEU A 134 -17.73 9.01 7.71
C LEU A 134 -18.08 7.76 6.89
N LEU A 135 -18.26 6.62 7.56
CA LEU A 135 -18.52 5.32 6.93
C LEU A 135 -19.87 4.72 7.38
N SER A 136 -20.87 5.58 7.61
CA SER A 136 -22.19 5.15 8.10
C SER A 136 -22.79 4.05 7.22
N GLY A 137 -23.11 2.92 7.84
CA GLY A 137 -23.73 1.78 7.16
C GLY A 137 -22.79 0.93 6.31
N LEU A 138 -21.48 1.24 6.24
CA LEU A 138 -20.51 0.38 5.55
C LEU A 138 -20.33 -0.93 6.31
N ALA A 139 -20.62 -2.06 5.66
CA ALA A 139 -20.43 -3.38 6.25
C ALA A 139 -18.94 -3.70 6.45
N GLU A 140 -18.60 -4.43 7.52
CA GLU A 140 -17.20 -4.82 7.82
C GLU A 140 -16.53 -5.55 6.65
N ALA A 141 -17.25 -6.45 5.97
CA ALA A 141 -16.72 -7.16 4.80
C ALA A 141 -16.40 -6.21 3.63
N ALA A 142 -17.22 -5.19 3.40
CA ALA A 142 -16.96 -4.18 2.38
C ALA A 142 -15.75 -3.31 2.76
N PHE A 143 -15.66 -2.91 4.03
CA PHE A 143 -14.50 -2.18 4.56
C PHE A 143 -13.19 -2.96 4.36
N PHE A 144 -13.16 -4.25 4.70
CA PHE A 144 -11.95 -5.06 4.54
C PHE A 144 -11.62 -5.33 3.07
N ARG A 145 -12.64 -5.41 2.20
CA ARG A 145 -12.42 -5.48 0.75
C ARG A 145 -11.76 -4.20 0.24
N ASP A 146 -12.27 -3.03 0.62
CA ASP A 146 -11.70 -1.73 0.24
C ASP A 146 -10.26 -1.60 0.73
N PHE A 147 -10.02 -1.95 1.99
CA PHE A 147 -8.70 -1.99 2.61
C PHE A 147 -7.74 -2.97 1.92
N ASP A 148 -8.24 -4.13 1.49
CA ASP A 148 -7.45 -5.13 0.79
C ASP A 148 -7.03 -4.67 -0.59
N LEU A 149 -7.98 -4.26 -1.42
CA LEU A 149 -7.71 -3.86 -2.80
C LEU A 149 -6.88 -2.58 -2.87
N MET A 150 -7.07 -1.66 -1.91
CA MET A 150 -6.20 -0.50 -1.77
C MET A 150 -4.76 -0.88 -1.38
N GLY A 151 -4.61 -1.88 -0.50
CA GLY A 151 -3.32 -2.50 -0.21
C GLY A 151 -2.61 -3.03 -1.45
N LEU A 152 -3.34 -3.75 -2.31
CA LEU A 152 -2.79 -4.30 -3.54
C LEU A 152 -2.32 -3.20 -4.50
N GLN A 153 -3.11 -2.14 -4.71
CA GLN A 153 -2.71 -0.98 -5.50
C GLN A 153 -1.41 -0.38 -4.98
N ARG A 154 -1.34 -0.14 -3.66
CA ARG A 154 -0.16 0.45 -3.02
C ARG A 154 1.07 -0.45 -3.14
N HIS A 155 0.91 -1.76 -2.99
CA HIS A 155 2.03 -2.70 -3.08
C HIS A 155 2.58 -2.81 -4.51
N LEU A 156 1.74 -2.73 -5.55
CA LEU A 156 2.21 -2.60 -6.95
C LEU A 156 3.06 -1.33 -7.12
N LYS A 157 2.53 -0.18 -6.69
CA LYS A 157 3.26 1.10 -6.69
C LYS A 157 4.61 0.98 -5.98
N VAL A 158 4.64 0.41 -4.77
CA VAL A 158 5.84 0.32 -3.95
C VAL A 158 6.92 -0.57 -4.58
N MET A 159 6.55 -1.73 -5.13
CA MET A 159 7.50 -2.60 -5.85
C MET A 159 8.19 -1.82 -6.98
N GLY A 160 7.42 -1.04 -7.75
CA GLY A 160 7.95 -0.15 -8.77
C GLY A 160 8.87 0.96 -8.22
N ILE A 161 8.44 1.66 -7.16
CA ILE A 161 9.22 2.72 -6.52
C ILE A 161 10.56 2.20 -6.01
N PHE A 162 10.59 1.04 -5.34
CA PHE A 162 11.82 0.48 -4.78
C PHE A 162 12.82 0.11 -5.88
N CYS A 163 12.36 -0.49 -6.98
CA CYS A 163 13.21 -0.76 -8.14
C CYS A 163 13.69 0.53 -8.83
N ARG A 164 12.83 1.55 -8.94
CA ARG A 164 13.24 2.86 -9.47
C ARG A 164 14.33 3.52 -8.62
N LEU A 165 14.16 3.53 -7.29
CA LEU A 165 15.14 4.08 -6.34
C LEU A 165 16.47 3.34 -6.42
N TYR A 166 16.44 2.02 -6.63
CA TYR A 166 17.65 1.24 -6.86
C TYR A 166 18.32 1.59 -8.20
N LEU A 167 17.60 1.47 -9.32
CA LEU A 167 18.17 1.59 -10.66
C LEU A 167 18.58 3.02 -11.01
N ARG A 168 17.80 4.02 -10.60
CA ARG A 168 18.04 5.44 -10.92
C ARG A 168 18.88 6.14 -9.86
N ASP A 169 18.59 5.87 -8.58
CA ASP A 169 19.10 6.66 -7.46
C ASP A 169 20.16 5.91 -6.62
N ASN A 170 20.56 4.70 -7.05
CA ASN A 170 21.56 3.83 -6.38
C ASN A 170 21.22 3.48 -4.91
N LYS A 171 19.93 3.48 -4.55
CA LYS A 171 19.48 3.15 -3.18
C LYS A 171 19.16 1.66 -3.04
N SER A 172 20.20 0.83 -2.96
CA SER A 172 20.08 -0.64 -2.94
C SER A 172 19.33 -1.21 -1.74
N GLN A 173 19.25 -0.49 -0.62
CA GLN A 173 18.57 -0.95 0.59
C GLN A 173 17.08 -1.27 0.39
N TYR A 174 16.41 -0.60 -0.56
CA TYR A 174 14.98 -0.78 -0.81
C TYR A 174 14.64 -2.13 -1.46
N LEU A 175 15.61 -2.80 -2.11
CA LEU A 175 15.39 -4.14 -2.66
C LEU A 175 15.15 -5.18 -1.56
N ALA A 176 15.67 -4.95 -0.35
CA ALA A 176 15.52 -5.89 0.77
C ALA A 176 14.07 -6.02 1.26
N ASP A 177 13.22 -5.03 0.97
CA ASP A 177 11.81 -4.99 1.40
C ASP A 177 10.87 -5.63 0.37
N ILE A 178 11.28 -5.75 -0.91
CA ILE A 178 10.45 -6.33 -1.98
C ILE A 178 9.95 -7.75 -1.65
N PRO A 179 10.75 -8.69 -1.08
CA PRO A 179 10.24 -10.00 -0.70
C PRO A 179 9.05 -9.95 0.27
N LEU A 180 9.07 -9.01 1.22
CA LEU A 180 7.97 -8.84 2.17
C LEU A 180 6.72 -8.29 1.46
N VAL A 181 6.90 -7.27 0.62
CA VAL A 181 5.82 -6.67 -0.17
C VAL A 181 5.16 -7.70 -1.09
N SER A 182 5.95 -8.49 -1.84
CA SER A 182 5.45 -9.55 -2.71
C SER A 182 4.70 -10.64 -1.95
N LYS A 183 5.19 -11.03 -0.77
CA LYS A 183 4.51 -12.01 0.09
C LYS A 183 3.14 -11.49 0.53
N TYR A 184 3.09 -10.24 1.00
CA TYR A 184 1.84 -9.61 1.42
C TYR A 184 0.84 -9.50 0.25
N PHE A 185 1.32 -9.03 -0.90
CA PHE A 185 0.53 -8.90 -2.11
C PHE A 185 -0.12 -10.24 -2.48
N LEU A 186 0.64 -11.34 -2.53
CA LEU A 186 0.13 -12.66 -2.87
C LEU A 186 -0.88 -13.19 -1.84
N GLU A 187 -0.63 -13.03 -0.54
CA GLU A 187 -1.55 -13.50 0.50
C GLU A 187 -2.92 -12.80 0.47
N VAL A 188 -2.93 -11.52 0.12
CA VAL A 188 -4.18 -10.75 -0.01
C VAL A 188 -4.85 -11.03 -1.34
N SER A 189 -4.14 -10.91 -2.45
CA SER A 189 -4.71 -11.10 -3.80
C SER A 189 -5.28 -12.51 -4.01
N SER A 190 -4.69 -13.54 -3.39
CA SER A 190 -5.20 -14.93 -3.48
C SER A 190 -6.60 -15.12 -2.88
N ARG A 191 -7.11 -14.14 -2.12
CA ARG A 191 -8.47 -14.17 -1.54
C ARG A 191 -9.54 -13.69 -2.52
N TYR A 192 -9.13 -13.09 -3.64
CA TYR A 192 -10.01 -12.42 -4.59
C TYR A 192 -10.02 -13.19 -5.92
N PRO A 193 -11.10 -13.94 -6.22
CA PRO A 193 -11.19 -14.74 -7.45
C PRO A 193 -10.98 -13.94 -8.74
N GLU A 194 -11.41 -12.68 -8.76
CA GLU A 194 -11.23 -11.75 -9.89
C GLU A 194 -9.75 -11.44 -10.19
N LEU A 195 -8.85 -11.71 -9.23
CA LEU A 195 -7.39 -11.56 -9.40
C LEU A 195 -6.69 -12.89 -9.67
N GLY A 196 -7.41 -14.02 -9.74
CA GLY A 196 -6.84 -15.36 -9.78
C GLY A 196 -5.82 -15.58 -10.91
N ASN A 197 -6.15 -15.15 -12.13
CA ASN A 197 -5.25 -15.25 -13.28
C ASN A 197 -3.95 -14.45 -13.07
N PHE A 198 -4.05 -13.27 -12.45
CA PHE A 198 -2.89 -12.44 -12.14
C PHE A 198 -2.03 -13.09 -11.06
N VAL A 199 -2.65 -13.65 -10.02
CA VAL A 199 -1.95 -14.37 -8.95
C VAL A 199 -1.17 -15.55 -9.51
N GLU A 200 -1.79 -16.38 -10.34
CA GLU A 200 -1.14 -17.53 -10.96
C GLU A 200 0.04 -17.08 -11.84
N TRP A 201 -0.17 -16.06 -12.68
CA TRP A 201 0.88 -15.49 -13.49
C TRP A 201 2.03 -14.92 -12.64
N PHE A 202 1.72 -14.18 -11.58
CA PHE A 202 2.71 -13.58 -10.69
C PHE A 202 3.55 -14.67 -9.99
N GLN A 203 2.92 -15.72 -9.49
CA GLN A 203 3.60 -16.85 -8.86
C GLN A 203 4.49 -17.63 -9.84
N ARG A 204 4.04 -17.82 -11.09
CA ARG A 204 4.75 -18.62 -12.09
C ARG A 204 5.87 -17.84 -12.80
N ARG A 205 5.68 -16.55 -13.03
CA ARG A 205 6.58 -15.72 -13.85
C ARG A 205 7.39 -14.74 -13.02
N VAL A 206 6.74 -13.99 -12.12
CA VAL A 206 7.37 -12.87 -11.42
C VAL A 206 8.21 -13.36 -10.24
N ILE A 207 7.67 -14.24 -9.39
CA ILE A 207 8.35 -14.71 -8.18
C ILE A 207 9.70 -15.42 -8.48
N PRO A 208 9.79 -16.39 -9.42
CA PRO A 208 11.05 -17.07 -9.67
C PRO A 208 12.14 -16.10 -10.15
N THR A 209 11.82 -15.22 -11.11
CA THR A 209 12.76 -14.22 -11.62
C THR A 209 13.17 -13.22 -10.54
N ALA A 210 12.24 -12.80 -9.68
CA ALA A 210 12.55 -11.92 -8.55
C ALA A 210 13.48 -12.60 -7.53
N GLN A 211 13.31 -13.89 -7.25
CA GLN A 211 14.18 -14.64 -6.33
C GLN A 211 15.62 -14.78 -6.85
N GLU A 212 15.82 -14.81 -8.17
CA GLU A 212 17.15 -14.85 -8.78
C GLU A 212 17.88 -13.50 -8.68
N LYS A 213 17.13 -12.38 -8.79
CA LYS A 213 17.70 -11.03 -8.85
C LYS A 213 17.77 -10.29 -7.51
N LEU A 214 16.86 -10.58 -6.59
CA LEU A 214 16.81 -9.89 -5.30
C LEU A 214 17.98 -10.33 -4.39
N PRO A 215 18.51 -9.41 -3.57
CA PRO A 215 19.55 -9.77 -2.62
C PRO A 215 19.02 -10.84 -1.66
N LYS A 216 19.76 -11.94 -1.52
CA LYS A 216 19.49 -12.94 -0.48
C LYS A 216 19.67 -12.24 0.87
N LYS A 217 18.62 -12.21 1.69
CA LYS A 217 18.72 -11.66 3.04
C LYS A 217 19.83 -12.42 3.76
N GLN A 218 20.91 -11.73 4.14
CA GLN A 218 21.83 -12.28 5.15
C GLN A 218 21.00 -12.46 6.41
N ALA A 219 21.00 -13.66 6.97
CA ALA A 219 20.42 -13.88 8.29
C ALA A 219 21.14 -12.92 9.25
N LEU A 220 20.39 -12.02 9.89
CA LEU A 220 20.85 -11.26 11.06
C LEU A 220 21.03 -12.23 12.23
#